data_AF-A0A2L0BXS0-F1
#
_entry.id   AF-A0A2L0BXS0-F1
#
_cell.length_a   1.000
_cell.length_b   1.000
_cell.length_c   1.000
_cell.angle_alpha   90.00
_cell.angle_beta   90.00
_cell.angle_gamma   90.00
#
_symmetry.space_group_name_H-M   'P 1'
#
loop_
_entity.id
_entity.type
_entity.pdbx_description
1 polymer ?
#
loop_
_entity_poly.entity_id
_entity_poly.type
_entity_poly.pdbx_seq_one_letter_code
_entity_poly.pdbx_strand_id
1 'polypeptide(L)'
;VSLKTIFFPILLAIMTWFWQRVHKLNRTPVLLEYMLMSLGATLAFLNFPLEYFSLIFEMPFMLLLSDIRQGIFYAMLLSFWLIFAGEHMLIQDHEGKNTLKRYWKHLSTIVVGCMCLLVFDLCERGTQLINPFYSIWVTPIGTNLALAFIILAGISASLYFIFLCYMIWCVFKNISLKRSILPSMSQVRRLHYEGIIYRFNFLMLTTLICAAITIISFILSQVDEGQSKWDETMDLELSSVLH
;
A
#
# COMPACT_ATOMS: atom_id res chain seq x y z
N VAL A 1 -0.92 3.16 20.82
CA VAL A 1 -2.40 3.01 20.79
C VAL A 1 -3.12 4.35 20.70
N SER A 2 -2.75 5.36 21.52
CA SER A 2 -3.39 6.70 21.53
C SER A 2 -3.48 7.37 20.15
N LEU A 3 -2.44 7.27 19.32
CA LEU A 3 -2.45 7.76 17.94
C LEU A 3 -3.55 7.10 17.10
N LYS A 4 -3.66 5.76 17.12
CA LYS A 4 -4.69 5.02 16.38
C LYS A 4 -6.10 5.47 16.76
N THR A 5 -6.37 5.70 18.05
CA THR A 5 -7.65 6.22 18.55
C THR A 5 -8.02 7.61 18.06
N ILE A 6 -7.04 8.49 17.86
CA ILE A 6 -7.28 9.84 17.36
C ILE A 6 -7.50 9.80 15.84
N PHE A 7 -6.65 9.07 15.11
CA PHE A 7 -6.71 9.02 13.65
C PHE A 7 -7.90 8.23 13.13
N PHE A 8 -8.35 7.19 13.82
CA PHE A 8 -9.49 6.37 13.38
C PHE A 8 -10.79 7.17 13.14
N PRO A 9 -11.33 7.95 14.09
CA PRO A 9 -12.55 8.73 13.87
C PRO A 9 -12.35 9.83 12.81
N ILE A 10 -11.15 10.43 12.74
CA ILE A 10 -10.81 11.43 11.72
C ILE A 10 -10.87 10.81 10.32
N LEU A 11 -10.28 9.62 10.14
CA LEU A 11 -10.33 8.87 8.89
C LEU A 11 -11.76 8.53 8.48
N LEU A 12 -12.59 8.04 9.41
CA LEU A 12 -14.00 7.75 9.15
C LEU A 12 -14.78 9.01 8.73
N ALA A 13 -14.53 10.15 9.38
CA ALA A 13 -15.16 11.41 9.04
C ALA A 13 -14.79 11.86 7.61
N ILE A 14 -13.51 11.81 7.26
CA ILE A 14 -13.01 12.17 5.91
C ILE A 14 -13.57 11.22 4.86
N MET A 15 -13.60 9.92 5.11
CA MET A 15 -14.17 8.93 4.19
C MET A 15 -15.67 9.16 3.96
N THR A 16 -16.42 9.37 5.04
CA THR A 16 -17.86 9.65 4.96
C THR A 16 -18.11 10.92 4.16
N TRP A 17 -17.35 11.99 4.44
CA TRP A 17 -17.42 13.24 3.71
C TRP A 17 -17.10 13.06 2.22
N PHE A 18 -16.01 12.35 1.90
CA PHE A 18 -15.61 12.08 0.52
C PHE A 18 -16.69 11.31 -0.23
N TRP A 19 -17.25 10.25 0.37
CA TRP A 19 -18.29 9.45 -0.25
C TRP A 19 -19.58 10.23 -0.49
N GLN A 20 -19.99 11.04 0.49
CA GLN A 20 -21.14 11.95 0.34
C GLN A 20 -20.90 12.96 -0.79
N ARG A 21 -19.69 13.50 -0.93
CA ARG A 21 -19.36 14.43 -2.01
C ARG A 21 -19.42 13.76 -3.37
N VAL A 22 -18.92 12.53 -3.50
CA VAL A 22 -19.00 11.74 -4.74
C VAL A 22 -20.45 11.46 -5.14
N HIS A 23 -21.32 11.10 -4.19
CA HIS A 23 -22.73 10.81 -4.47
C HIS A 23 -23.57 12.04 -4.84
N LYS A 24 -23.10 13.25 -4.54
CA LYS A 24 -23.76 14.50 -4.95
C LYS A 24 -23.55 14.84 -6.43
N LEU A 25 -22.62 14.18 -7.12
CA LEU A 25 -22.45 14.37 -8.56
C LEU A 25 -23.44 13.49 -9.34
N ASN A 26 -24.02 14.03 -10.41
CA ASN A 26 -24.95 13.31 -11.31
C ASN A 26 -24.24 12.28 -12.23
N ARG A 27 -23.17 11.62 -11.76
CA ARG A 27 -22.40 10.62 -12.53
C ARG A 27 -22.13 9.39 -11.66
N THR A 28 -21.95 8.23 -12.29
CA THR A 28 -21.47 7.04 -11.58
C THR A 28 -20.02 7.25 -11.09
N PRO A 29 -19.67 6.79 -9.88
CA PRO A 29 -18.31 6.93 -9.37
C PRO A 29 -17.28 6.26 -10.28
N VAL A 30 -16.11 6.87 -10.39
CA VAL A 30 -15.01 6.39 -11.24
C VAL A 30 -14.25 5.27 -10.50
N LEU A 31 -13.60 4.36 -11.25
CA LEU A 31 -12.79 3.28 -10.67
C LEU A 31 -11.78 3.80 -9.62
N LEU A 32 -11.13 4.93 -9.88
CA LEU A 32 -10.19 5.55 -8.93
C LEU A 32 -10.87 6.00 -7.62
N GLU A 33 -12.12 6.46 -7.67
CA GLU A 33 -12.87 6.87 -6.47
C GLU A 33 -13.22 5.63 -5.63
N TYR A 34 -13.58 4.50 -6.26
CA TYR A 34 -13.76 3.22 -5.56
C TYR A 34 -12.46 2.71 -4.94
N MET A 35 -11.34 2.80 -5.67
CA MET A 35 -10.04 2.37 -5.16
C MET A 35 -9.59 3.23 -3.98
N LEU A 36 -9.79 4.56 -4.03
CA LEU A 36 -9.51 5.45 -2.89
C LEU A 36 -10.37 5.12 -1.67
N MET A 37 -11.65 4.80 -1.87
CA MET A 37 -12.52 4.35 -0.78
C MET A 37 -12.05 3.04 -0.17
N SER A 38 -11.65 2.07 -1.00
CA SER A 38 -11.14 0.79 -0.51
C SER A 38 -9.81 0.93 0.24
N LEU A 39 -8.91 1.81 -0.21
CA LEU A 39 -7.66 2.13 0.48
C LEU A 39 -7.92 2.84 1.82
N GLY A 40 -8.87 3.79 1.84
CA GLY A 40 -9.32 4.42 3.08
C GLY A 40 -9.92 3.41 4.06
N ALA A 41 -10.71 2.46 3.57
CA ALA A 41 -11.33 1.43 4.39
C ALA A 41 -10.28 0.49 5.02
N THR A 42 -9.26 0.07 4.26
CA THR A 42 -8.17 -0.74 4.82
C THR A 42 -7.28 0.04 5.77
N LEU A 43 -7.06 1.34 5.54
CA LEU A 43 -6.35 2.21 6.49
C LEU A 43 -7.15 2.44 7.78
N ALA A 44 -8.47 2.59 7.68
CA ALA A 44 -9.36 2.65 8.84
C ALA A 44 -9.35 1.31 9.60
N PHE A 45 -9.37 0.19 8.88
CA PHE A 45 -9.25 -1.15 9.46
C PHE A 45 -7.90 -1.34 10.15
N LEU A 46 -6.80 -0.77 9.64
CA LEU A 46 -5.47 -0.78 10.28
C LEU A 46 -5.39 0.10 11.54
N ASN A 47 -6.13 1.20 11.58
CA ASN A 47 -6.17 2.13 12.72
C ASN A 47 -7.27 1.80 13.74
N PHE A 48 -8.10 0.79 13.50
CA PHE A 48 -9.10 0.35 14.47
C PHE A 48 -8.42 -0.07 15.79
N PRO A 49 -8.71 0.56 16.94
CA PRO A 49 -7.92 0.39 18.15
C PRO A 49 -8.32 -0.89 18.92
N LEU A 50 -8.11 -2.04 18.29
CA LEU A 50 -8.39 -3.37 18.83
C LEU A 50 -7.55 -3.71 20.06
N GLU A 51 -6.40 -3.05 20.19
CA GLU A 51 -5.44 -3.25 21.27
C GLU A 51 -6.02 -2.87 22.64
N TYR A 52 -7.09 -2.07 22.72
CA TYR A 52 -7.77 -1.85 24.01
C TYR A 52 -8.45 -3.10 24.54
N PHE A 53 -8.94 -3.98 23.67
CA PHE A 53 -9.56 -5.22 24.11
C PHE A 53 -8.56 -6.15 24.79
N SER A 54 -7.26 -6.05 24.47
CA SER A 54 -6.24 -6.90 25.10
C SER A 54 -5.94 -6.53 26.55
N LEU A 55 -6.43 -5.36 27.02
CA LEU A 55 -6.37 -4.99 28.44
C LEU A 55 -7.41 -5.75 29.28
N ILE A 56 -8.49 -6.21 28.65
CA ILE A 56 -9.62 -6.86 29.32
C ILE A 56 -9.59 -8.37 29.08
N PHE A 57 -9.18 -8.80 27.89
CA PHE A 57 -9.14 -10.19 27.47
C PHE A 57 -7.72 -10.58 27.04
N GLU A 58 -7.27 -11.76 27.45
CA GLU A 58 -6.04 -12.34 26.90
C GLU A 58 -6.28 -12.74 25.44
N MET A 59 -5.64 -12.02 24.51
CA MET A 59 -5.77 -12.25 23.07
C MET A 59 -4.41 -12.61 22.45
N PRO A 60 -3.99 -13.89 22.50
CA PRO A 60 -2.68 -14.31 21.97
C PRO A 60 -2.54 -14.11 20.45
N PHE A 61 -3.66 -14.03 19.71
CA PHE A 61 -3.70 -13.83 18.26
C PHE A 61 -3.48 -12.38 17.79
N MET A 62 -3.25 -11.43 18.70
CA MET A 62 -3.13 -10.00 18.36
C MET A 62 -1.99 -9.68 17.39
N LEU A 63 -0.84 -10.37 17.52
CA LEU A 63 0.30 -10.22 16.61
C LEU A 63 -0.09 -10.62 15.18
N LEU A 64 -0.59 -11.86 15.02
CA LEU A 64 -1.06 -12.38 13.74
C LEU A 64 -2.14 -11.49 13.11
N LEU A 65 -3.10 -11.02 13.91
CA LEU A 65 -4.14 -10.12 13.43
C LEU A 65 -3.57 -8.78 12.96
N SER A 66 -2.57 -8.24 13.64
CA SER A 66 -1.88 -7.02 13.21
C SER A 66 -1.17 -7.20 11.87
N ASP A 67 -0.47 -8.33 11.66
CA ASP A 67 0.21 -8.61 10.39
C ASP A 67 -0.79 -8.76 9.25
N ILE A 68 -1.90 -9.49 9.48
CA ILE A 68 -2.97 -9.64 8.48
C ILE A 68 -3.54 -8.27 8.10
N ARG A 69 -3.78 -7.38 9.07
CA ARG A 69 -4.28 -6.02 8.83
C ARG A 69 -3.29 -5.20 7.99
N GLN A 70 -2.00 -5.26 8.32
CA GLN A 70 -0.94 -4.59 7.57
C GLN A 70 -0.81 -5.16 6.15
N GLY A 71 -0.82 -6.48 6.00
CA GLY A 71 -0.77 -7.17 4.71
C GLY A 71 -1.93 -6.77 3.80
N ILE A 72 -3.16 -6.71 4.32
CA ILE A 72 -4.35 -6.24 3.58
C ILE A 72 -4.17 -4.77 3.14
N PHE A 73 -3.66 -3.91 4.02
CA PHE A 73 -3.40 -2.51 3.67
C PHE A 73 -2.36 -2.38 2.56
N TYR A 74 -1.22 -3.08 2.66
CA TYR A 74 -0.18 -3.05 1.63
C TYR A 74 -0.66 -3.63 0.31
N ALA A 75 -1.41 -4.74 0.31
CA ALA A 75 -2.00 -5.31 -0.89
C ALA A 75 -2.91 -4.30 -1.61
N MET A 76 -3.74 -3.56 -0.87
CA MET A 76 -4.60 -2.52 -1.43
C MET A 76 -3.82 -1.30 -1.90
N LEU A 77 -2.77 -0.89 -1.20
CA LEU A 77 -1.90 0.22 -1.60
C LEU A 77 -1.18 -0.09 -2.93
N LEU A 78 -0.60 -1.28 -3.05
CA LEU A 78 0.06 -1.73 -4.30
C LEU A 78 -0.95 -1.84 -5.45
N SER A 79 -2.13 -2.37 -5.17
CA SER A 79 -3.23 -2.44 -6.15
C SER A 79 -3.68 -1.05 -6.61
N PHE A 80 -3.80 -0.10 -5.69
CA PHE A 80 -4.12 1.29 -5.98
C PHE A 80 -3.08 1.92 -6.92
N TRP A 81 -1.79 1.77 -6.64
CA TRP A 81 -0.71 2.33 -7.48
C TRP A 81 -0.72 1.79 -8.89
N LEU A 82 -0.93 0.47 -9.03
CA LEU A 82 -0.99 -0.18 -10.33
C LEU A 82 -2.19 0.31 -11.15
N ILE A 83 -3.37 0.36 -10.54
CA ILE A 83 -4.59 0.84 -11.21
C ILE A 83 -4.48 2.33 -11.51
N PHE A 84 -3.89 3.13 -10.60
CA PHE A 84 -3.68 4.56 -10.80
C PHE A 84 -2.76 4.85 -12.00
N ALA A 85 -1.61 4.18 -12.08
CA ALA A 85 -0.71 4.29 -13.23
C ALA A 85 -1.37 3.77 -14.52
N GLY A 86 -2.13 2.68 -14.40
CA GLY A 86 -2.92 2.09 -15.48
C GLY A 86 -3.94 3.05 -16.08
N GLU A 87 -4.78 3.66 -15.26
CA GLU A 87 -5.84 4.58 -15.71
C GLU A 87 -5.24 5.77 -16.45
N HIS A 88 -4.15 6.34 -15.93
CA HIS A 88 -3.49 7.50 -16.54
C HIS A 88 -2.75 7.17 -17.85
N MET A 89 -2.39 5.90 -18.07
CA MET A 89 -1.89 5.42 -19.35
C MET A 89 -3.03 5.27 -20.38
N LEU A 90 -4.20 4.79 -19.96
CA LEU A 90 -5.33 4.42 -20.82
C LEU A 90 -6.24 5.58 -21.25
N ILE A 91 -6.15 6.74 -20.60
CA ILE A 91 -6.83 7.99 -21.02
C ILE A 91 -6.50 8.37 -22.48
N GLN A 92 -5.54 7.69 -23.12
CA GLN A 92 -5.07 8.02 -24.47
C GLN A 92 -5.61 7.13 -25.60
N ASP A 93 -6.06 5.88 -25.35
CA ASP A 93 -6.26 4.94 -26.47
C ASP A 93 -7.67 4.37 -26.68
N HIS A 94 -8.60 4.34 -25.72
CA HIS A 94 -9.98 3.88 -26.01
C HIS A 94 -11.03 4.41 -25.02
N GLU A 95 -12.16 4.89 -25.55
CA GLU A 95 -13.40 5.26 -24.83
C GLU A 95 -14.19 4.03 -24.31
N GLY A 96 -13.49 3.03 -23.76
CA GLY A 96 -14.10 1.85 -23.15
C GLY A 96 -14.26 2.03 -21.64
N LYS A 97 -15.36 1.51 -21.07
CA LYS A 97 -15.54 1.49 -19.59
C LYS A 97 -14.41 0.69 -18.94
N ASN A 98 -13.54 1.37 -18.19
CA ASN A 98 -12.46 0.72 -17.46
C ASN A 98 -13.03 -0.20 -16.37
N THR A 99 -12.85 -1.50 -16.56
CA THR A 99 -13.28 -2.52 -15.62
C THR A 99 -12.04 -3.16 -15.01
N LEU A 100 -12.09 -3.51 -13.71
CA LEU A 100 -11.04 -4.24 -12.99
C LEU A 100 -10.50 -5.47 -13.74
N LYS A 101 -11.36 -6.11 -14.56
CA LYS A 101 -10.99 -7.23 -15.43
C LYS A 101 -9.79 -6.96 -16.34
N ARG A 102 -9.58 -5.72 -16.79
CA ARG A 102 -8.44 -5.35 -17.65
C ARG A 102 -7.11 -5.46 -16.90
N TYR A 103 -7.12 -5.19 -15.59
CA TYR A 103 -5.94 -5.20 -14.73
C TYR A 103 -5.73 -6.55 -14.01
N TRP A 104 -6.64 -7.51 -14.18
CA TRP A 104 -6.66 -8.75 -13.40
C TRP A 104 -5.36 -9.54 -13.47
N LYS A 105 -4.69 -9.59 -14.63
CA LYS A 105 -3.41 -10.29 -14.80
C LYS A 105 -2.27 -9.67 -13.98
N HIS A 106 -2.31 -8.37 -13.76
CA HIS A 106 -1.30 -7.66 -12.98
C HIS A 106 -1.67 -7.68 -11.49
N LEU A 107 -2.96 -7.56 -11.18
CA LEU A 107 -3.49 -7.70 -9.83
C LEU A 107 -3.24 -9.10 -9.26
N SER A 108 -3.34 -10.15 -10.10
CA SER A 108 -3.08 -11.53 -9.67
C SER A 108 -1.66 -11.73 -9.15
N THR A 109 -0.66 -11.01 -9.68
CA THR A 109 0.72 -11.09 -9.18
C THR A 109 0.82 -10.59 -7.75
N ILE A 110 0.15 -9.47 -7.43
CA ILE A 110 0.09 -8.93 -6.06
C ILE A 110 -0.64 -9.91 -5.14
N VAL A 111 -1.80 -10.41 -5.57
CA VAL A 111 -2.61 -11.33 -4.77
C VAL A 111 -1.84 -12.62 -4.47
N VAL A 112 -1.16 -13.20 -5.46
CA VAL A 112 -0.33 -14.40 -5.25
C VAL A 112 0.78 -14.12 -4.25
N GLY A 113 1.51 -13.01 -4.37
CA GLY A 113 2.55 -12.63 -3.43
C GLY A 113 2.04 -12.47 -2.00
N CYS A 114 0.95 -11.72 -1.82
CA CYS A 114 0.32 -11.52 -0.52
C CYS A 114 -0.23 -12.82 0.06
N MET A 115 -0.80 -13.70 -0.75
CA MET A 115 -1.27 -15.01 -0.29
C MET A 115 -0.10 -15.90 0.15
N CYS A 116 1.05 -15.85 -0.52
CA CYS A 116 2.24 -16.60 -0.09
C CYS A 116 2.74 -16.12 1.28
N LEU A 117 2.83 -14.80 1.49
CA LEU A 117 3.21 -14.23 2.78
C LEU A 117 2.18 -14.52 3.87
N LEU A 118 0.88 -14.45 3.55
CA LEU A 118 -0.18 -14.79 4.50
C LEU A 118 -0.09 -16.25 4.95
N VAL A 119 0.14 -17.18 4.02
CA VAL A 119 0.31 -18.60 4.37
C VAL A 119 1.56 -18.79 5.23
N PHE A 120 2.66 -18.11 4.90
CA PHE A 120 3.87 -18.12 5.73
C PHE A 120 3.59 -17.62 7.16
N ASP A 121 2.93 -16.47 7.31
CA ASP A 121 2.59 -15.91 8.64
C ASP A 121 1.64 -16.83 9.42
N LEU A 122 0.67 -17.47 8.76
CA LEU A 122 -0.22 -18.45 9.39
C LEU A 122 0.54 -19.70 9.83
N CYS A 123 1.51 -20.16 9.03
CA CYS A 123 2.34 -21.32 9.35
C CYS A 123 3.38 -21.04 10.45
N GLU A 124 3.82 -19.80 10.64
CA GLU A 124 4.78 -19.44 11.68
C GLU A 124 4.06 -18.92 12.93
N ARG A 125 3.39 -17.77 12.82
CA ARG A 125 2.71 -17.09 13.94
C ARG A 125 1.39 -17.75 14.32
N GLY A 126 0.70 -18.39 13.38
CA GLY A 126 -0.55 -19.12 13.68
C GLY A 126 -0.31 -20.35 14.55
N THR A 127 0.75 -21.12 14.28
CA THR A 127 1.15 -22.27 15.12
C THR A 127 1.73 -21.84 16.46
N GLN A 128 2.36 -20.67 16.53
CA GLN A 128 2.87 -20.10 17.79
C GLN A 128 1.77 -19.83 18.82
N LEU A 129 0.50 -19.72 18.39
CA LEU A 129 -0.65 -19.60 19.30
C LEU A 129 -0.88 -20.85 20.15
N ILE A 130 -0.54 -22.02 19.63
CA ILE A 130 -0.68 -23.30 20.34
C ILE A 130 0.63 -23.65 21.04
N ASN A 131 1.76 -23.42 20.37
CA ASN A 131 3.08 -23.70 20.91
C ASN A 131 4.01 -22.49 20.72
N PRO A 132 4.25 -21.67 21.77
CA PRO A 132 5.06 -20.47 21.66
C PRO A 132 6.54 -20.75 21.32
N PHE A 133 7.01 -21.99 21.51
CA PHE A 133 8.37 -22.41 21.15
C PHE A 133 8.46 -22.99 19.74
N TYR A 134 7.34 -23.03 18.99
CA TYR A 134 7.35 -23.46 17.61
C TYR A 134 8.12 -22.47 16.74
N SER A 135 8.99 -23.01 15.89
CA SER A 135 9.65 -22.28 14.84
C SER A 135 9.72 -23.15 13.59
N ILE A 136 9.18 -22.63 12.48
CA ILE A 136 9.16 -23.31 11.19
C ILE A 136 10.57 -23.66 10.70
N TRP A 137 11.56 -22.88 11.15
CA TRP A 137 12.98 -22.97 10.80
C TRP A 137 13.73 -24.16 11.43
N VAL A 138 13.12 -24.82 12.42
CA VAL A 138 13.76 -25.95 13.13
C VAL A 138 13.66 -27.25 12.34
N THR A 139 12.59 -27.42 11.55
CA THR A 139 12.37 -28.65 10.78
C THR A 139 12.83 -28.46 9.32
N PRO A 140 13.50 -29.45 8.71
CA PRO A 140 14.01 -29.30 7.34
C PRO A 140 12.88 -29.11 6.31
N ILE A 141 11.73 -29.76 6.54
CA ILE A 141 10.54 -29.63 5.69
C ILE A 141 9.93 -28.22 5.85
N GLY A 142 9.80 -27.73 7.09
CA GLY A 142 9.29 -26.39 7.39
C GLY A 142 10.16 -25.31 6.78
N THR A 143 11.48 -25.38 6.96
CA THR A 143 12.44 -24.41 6.40
C THR A 143 12.36 -24.33 4.87
N ASN A 144 12.30 -25.48 4.18
CA ASN A 144 12.17 -25.50 2.72
C ASN A 144 10.86 -24.86 2.26
N LEU A 145 9.76 -25.11 2.96
CA LEU A 145 8.45 -24.56 2.66
C LEU A 145 8.36 -23.05 2.95
N ALA A 146 8.93 -22.60 4.08
CA ALA A 146 9.07 -21.19 4.43
C ALA A 146 9.87 -20.42 3.37
N LEU A 147 11.05 -20.93 3.01
CA LEU A 147 11.88 -20.33 1.97
C LEU A 147 11.17 -20.30 0.63
N ALA A 148 10.42 -21.35 0.26
CA ALA A 148 9.66 -21.36 -0.99
C ALA A 148 8.61 -20.23 -1.04
N PHE A 149 7.86 -20.00 0.05
CA PHE A 149 6.89 -18.91 0.11
C PHE A 149 7.55 -17.53 0.06
N ILE A 150 8.65 -17.33 0.79
CA ILE A 150 9.40 -16.07 0.80
C ILE A 150 9.99 -15.78 -0.59
N ILE A 151 10.59 -16.79 -1.25
CA ILE A 151 11.15 -16.64 -2.60
C ILE A 151 10.04 -16.33 -3.60
N LEU A 152 8.90 -17.03 -3.55
CA LEU A 152 7.79 -16.78 -4.46
C LEU A 152 7.20 -15.37 -4.26
N ALA A 153 7.07 -14.92 -3.01
CA ALA A 153 6.67 -13.56 -2.68
C ALA A 153 7.69 -12.54 -3.22
N GLY A 154 8.99 -12.78 -3.04
CA GLY A 154 10.06 -11.92 -3.56
C GLY A 154 10.07 -11.80 -5.09
N ILE A 155 9.87 -12.91 -5.80
CA ILE A 155 9.73 -12.91 -7.27
C ILE A 155 8.49 -12.10 -7.68
N SER A 156 7.35 -12.30 -7.02
CA SER A 156 6.12 -11.58 -7.32
C SER A 156 6.25 -10.07 -7.08
N ALA A 157 6.90 -9.66 -5.99
CA ALA A 157 7.19 -8.26 -5.68
C ALA A 157 8.14 -7.63 -6.70
N SER A 158 9.17 -8.39 -7.13
CA SER A 158 10.12 -7.92 -8.16
C SER A 158 9.43 -7.72 -9.51
N LEU A 159 8.60 -8.67 -9.95
CA LEU A 159 7.81 -8.54 -11.18
C LEU A 159 6.84 -7.36 -11.10
N TYR A 160 6.18 -7.16 -9.96
CA TYR A 160 5.33 -6.01 -9.71
C TYR A 160 6.12 -4.70 -9.83
N PHE A 161 7.29 -4.60 -9.22
CA PHE A 161 8.10 -3.39 -9.22
C PHE A 161 8.57 -3.02 -10.63
N ILE A 162 9.12 -3.99 -11.38
CA ILE A 162 9.54 -3.78 -12.79
C ILE A 162 8.34 -3.29 -13.62
N PHE A 163 7.18 -3.92 -13.45
CA PHE A 163 5.97 -3.53 -14.17
C PHE A 163 5.50 -2.12 -13.82
N LEU A 164 5.50 -1.76 -12.53
CA LEU A 164 5.13 -0.43 -12.07
C LEU A 164 6.08 0.64 -12.63
N CYS A 165 7.39 0.40 -12.60
CA CYS A 165 8.39 1.29 -13.20
C CYS A 165 8.17 1.47 -14.70
N TYR A 166 7.90 0.38 -15.43
CA TYR A 166 7.58 0.43 -16.86
C TYR A 166 6.32 1.28 -17.13
N MET A 167 5.25 1.05 -16.37
CA MET A 167 4.00 1.80 -16.50
C MET A 167 4.20 3.30 -16.23
N ILE A 168 4.92 3.64 -15.16
CA ILE A 168 5.23 5.03 -14.80
C ILE A 168 6.07 5.68 -15.91
N TRP A 169 7.09 4.98 -16.43
CA TRP A 169 7.90 5.46 -17.55
C TRP A 169 7.05 5.75 -18.79
N CYS A 170 6.15 4.82 -19.15
CA CYS A 170 5.22 5.00 -20.26
C CYS A 170 4.31 6.21 -20.05
N VAL A 171 3.76 6.40 -18.84
CA VAL A 171 2.94 7.57 -18.51
C VAL A 171 3.74 8.87 -18.68
N PHE A 172 4.97 8.95 -18.18
CA PHE A 172 5.81 10.13 -18.36
C PHE A 172 6.15 10.40 -19.83
N LYS A 173 6.48 9.37 -20.60
CA LYS A 173 6.73 9.50 -22.05
C LYS A 173 5.48 10.03 -22.76
N ASN A 174 4.32 9.48 -22.46
CA ASN A 174 3.04 9.88 -23.04
C ASN A 174 2.63 11.31 -22.66
N ILE A 175 2.87 11.73 -21.42
CA ILE A 175 2.65 13.11 -20.97
C ILE A 175 3.59 14.05 -21.72
N SER A 176 4.87 13.69 -21.90
CA SER A 176 5.85 14.50 -22.63
C SER A 176 5.45 14.70 -24.09
N LEU A 177 5.02 13.62 -24.76
CA LEU A 177 4.49 13.68 -26.13
C LEU A 177 3.20 14.50 -26.24
N LYS A 178 2.28 14.41 -25.26
CA LYS A 178 1.05 15.21 -25.29
C LYS A 178 1.30 16.69 -24.98
N ARG A 179 2.30 17.00 -24.16
CA ARG A 179 2.67 18.38 -23.85
C ARG A 179 3.13 19.16 -25.08
N SER A 180 3.73 18.52 -26.08
CA SER A 180 4.14 19.18 -27.33
C SER A 180 2.97 19.50 -28.27
N ILE A 181 1.87 18.74 -28.21
CA ILE A 181 0.64 18.96 -28.99
C ILE A 181 -0.46 19.72 -28.23
N LEU A 182 -0.26 20.02 -26.94
CA LEU A 182 -1.18 20.84 -26.15
C LEU A 182 -1.48 22.25 -26.72
N PRO A 183 -0.51 23.00 -27.28
CA PRO A 183 -0.78 24.36 -27.77
C PRO A 183 -1.65 24.42 -29.03
N SER A 184 -1.86 23.31 -29.74
CA SER A 184 -2.74 23.24 -30.91
C SER A 184 -4.18 22.82 -30.59
N MET A 185 -4.51 22.56 -29.32
CA MET A 185 -5.86 22.16 -28.89
C MET A 185 -6.72 23.35 -28.44
N SER A 186 -8.05 23.17 -28.45
CA SER A 186 -8.98 24.16 -27.91
C SER A 186 -8.73 24.42 -26.41
N GLN A 187 -8.96 25.66 -25.97
CA GLN A 187 -8.64 26.11 -24.60
C GLN A 187 -9.31 25.26 -23.50
N VAL A 188 -10.57 24.86 -23.70
CA VAL A 188 -11.33 24.02 -22.76
C VAL A 188 -10.71 22.62 -22.63
N ARG A 189 -10.32 22.00 -23.75
CA ARG A 189 -9.70 20.68 -23.77
C ARG A 189 -8.30 20.73 -23.16
N ARG A 190 -7.52 21.77 -23.46
CA ARG A 190 -6.20 22.00 -22.89
C ARG A 190 -6.24 22.09 -21.37
N LEU A 191 -7.12 22.92 -20.80
CA LEU A 191 -7.28 23.06 -19.34
C LEU A 191 -7.64 21.74 -18.65
N HIS A 192 -8.50 20.93 -19.28
CA HIS A 192 -8.86 19.62 -18.76
C HIS A 192 -7.65 18.66 -18.68
N TYR A 193 -6.84 18.57 -19.74
CA TYR A 193 -5.64 17.73 -19.76
C TYR A 193 -4.53 18.25 -18.85
N GLU A 194 -4.30 19.57 -18.81
CA GLU A 194 -3.37 20.19 -17.86
C GLU A 194 -3.74 19.84 -16.41
N GLY A 195 -5.04 19.88 -16.08
CA GLY A 195 -5.55 19.47 -14.77
C GLY A 195 -5.29 18.00 -14.44
N ILE A 196 -5.47 17.09 -15.40
CA ILE A 196 -5.18 15.65 -15.21
C ILE A 196 -3.68 15.43 -14.99
N ILE A 197 -2.82 16.04 -15.83
CA ILE A 197 -1.37 15.92 -15.74
C ILE A 197 -0.87 16.47 -14.40
N TYR A 198 -1.40 17.61 -13.96
CA TYR A 198 -1.03 18.21 -12.68
C TYR A 198 -1.37 17.30 -11.50
N ARG A 199 -2.59 16.75 -11.45
CA ARG A 199 -3.02 15.83 -10.39
C ARG A 199 -2.15 14.58 -10.33
N PHE A 200 -1.82 14.02 -11.50
CA PHE A 200 -0.93 12.88 -11.60
C PHE A 200 0.46 13.19 -11.05
N ASN A 201 1.09 14.27 -11.52
CA ASN A 201 2.44 14.66 -11.09
C ASN A 201 2.49 15.00 -9.60
N PHE A 202 1.47 15.70 -9.09
CA PHE A 202 1.36 16.02 -7.67
C PHE A 202 1.33 14.74 -6.83
N LEU A 203 0.42 13.81 -7.13
CA LEU A 203 0.30 12.58 -6.36
C LEU A 203 1.56 11.72 -6.47
N MET A 204 2.16 11.63 -7.65
CA MET A 204 3.40 10.87 -7.88
C MET A 204 4.56 11.44 -7.06
N LEU A 205 4.76 12.77 -7.08
CA LEU A 205 5.82 13.44 -6.33
C LEU A 205 5.65 13.25 -4.83
N THR A 206 4.44 13.49 -4.30
CA THR A 206 4.15 13.28 -2.88
C THR A 206 4.45 11.85 -2.44
N THR A 207 4.17 10.87 -3.30
CA THR A 207 4.40 9.46 -3.00
C THR A 207 5.87 9.11 -3.02
N LEU A 208 6.63 9.60 -3.99
CA LEU A 208 8.08 9.38 -4.04
C LEU A 208 8.76 10.01 -2.83
N ILE A 209 8.34 11.22 -2.42
CA ILE A 209 8.84 11.86 -1.20
C ILE A 209 8.49 11.01 0.03
N CYS A 210 7.24 10.57 0.15
CA CYS A 210 6.81 9.72 1.26
C CYS A 210 7.63 8.42 1.32
N ALA A 211 7.78 7.71 0.19
CA ALA A 211 8.53 6.48 0.12
C ALA A 211 10.03 6.69 0.42
N ALA A 212 10.62 7.78 -0.08
CA ALA A 212 12.01 8.13 0.21
C ALA A 212 12.21 8.41 1.70
N ILE A 213 11.31 9.18 2.33
CA ILE A 213 11.34 9.41 3.78
C ILE A 213 11.24 8.08 4.52
N THR A 214 10.28 7.21 4.18
CA THR A 214 10.14 5.89 4.82
C THR A 214 11.42 5.06 4.74
N ILE A 215 12.06 4.99 3.56
CA ILE A 215 13.29 4.22 3.38
C ILE A 215 14.46 4.83 4.16
N ILE A 216 14.64 6.15 4.08
CA ILE A 216 15.71 6.85 4.81
C ILE A 216 15.53 6.65 6.31
N SER A 217 14.32 6.85 6.82
CA SER A 217 13.99 6.68 8.22
C SER A 217 14.19 5.23 8.67
N PHE A 218 13.79 4.24 7.86
CA PHE A 218 14.08 2.83 8.14
C PHE A 218 15.58 2.54 8.22
N ILE A 219 16.38 3.02 7.26
CA ILE A 219 17.84 2.83 7.27
C ILE A 219 18.46 3.45 8.52
N LEU A 220 18.04 4.66 8.90
CA LEU A 220 18.52 5.32 10.12
C LEU A 220 18.17 4.50 11.37
N SER A 221 16.96 3.94 11.46
CA SER A 221 16.56 3.08 12.58
C SER A 221 17.46 1.83 12.68
N GLN A 222 17.74 1.17 11.55
CA GLN A 222 18.60 -0.02 11.54
C GLN A 222 20.06 0.29 11.92
N VAL A 223 20.55 1.48 11.56
CA VAL A 223 21.91 1.92 11.94
C VAL A 223 21.98 2.27 13.42
N ASP A 224 20.97 2.95 13.95
CA ASP A 224 20.89 3.36 15.35
C ASP A 224 20.77 2.14 16.30
N GLU A 225 19.92 1.16 15.98
CA GLU A 225 19.87 -0.12 16.73
C GLU A 225 21.22 -0.85 16.73
N GLY A 226 22.03 -0.66 15.69
CA GLY A 226 23.40 -1.17 15.62
C GLY A 226 24.40 -0.40 16.50
N GLN A 227 24.19 0.90 16.73
CA GLN A 227 25.07 1.77 17.51
C GLN A 227 24.69 1.88 19.00
N SER A 228 23.41 1.83 19.34
CA SER A 228 22.90 1.85 20.73
C SER A 228 23.46 0.71 21.60
N LYS A 229 23.94 -0.39 21.00
CA LYS A 229 24.69 -1.43 21.72
C LYS A 229 26.04 -0.98 22.29
N TRP A 230 26.56 0.20 21.95
CA TRP A 230 27.92 0.63 22.28
C TRP A 230 28.03 1.88 23.16
N ASP A 231 26.96 2.66 23.34
CA ASP A 231 27.02 3.92 24.10
C ASP A 231 25.75 4.13 24.94
N GLU A 232 25.89 4.10 26.27
CA GLU A 232 24.80 4.23 27.27
C GLU A 232 24.42 5.70 27.54
N THR A 233 24.58 6.62 26.58
CA THR A 233 24.44 8.06 26.87
C THR A 233 23.43 8.77 25.96
N MET A 234 22.21 8.93 26.50
CA MET A 234 21.12 9.82 26.10
C MET A 234 20.13 9.29 25.04
N ASP A 235 19.07 8.66 25.56
CA ASP A 235 18.00 7.95 24.87
C ASP A 235 17.00 8.87 24.13
N LEU A 236 17.32 9.30 22.92
CA LEU A 236 16.27 9.57 21.94
C LEU A 236 15.93 8.24 21.28
N GLU A 237 14.84 7.58 21.70
CA GLU A 237 14.31 6.38 21.04
C GLU A 237 13.82 6.74 19.63
N LEU A 238 14.74 6.88 18.69
CA LEU A 238 14.48 7.22 17.30
C LEU A 238 13.55 6.17 16.66
N SER A 239 13.62 4.93 17.13
CA SER A 239 12.73 3.81 16.79
C SER A 239 11.25 4.07 17.13
N SER A 240 10.96 4.77 18.24
CA SER A 240 9.58 5.08 18.67
C SER A 240 8.95 6.23 17.88
N VAL A 241 9.77 7.17 17.38
CA VAL A 241 9.34 8.30 16.54
C VAL A 241 8.97 7.85 15.12
N LEU A 242 9.52 6.70 14.72
CA LEU A 242 9.45 6.17 13.36
C LEU A 242 8.29 5.20 13.12
N HIS A 243 7.67 4.69 14.19
CA HIS A 243 6.65 3.63 14.19
C HIS A 243 5.20 4.11 14.38
#